data_AF-A0A920SV58-F1
#
_entry.id   AF-A0A920SV58-F1
#
_cell.length_a   1.000
_cell.length_b   1.000
_cell.length_c   1.000
_cell.angle_alpha   90.00
_cell.angle_beta   90.00
_cell.angle_gamma   90.00
#
_symmetry.space_group_name_H-M   'P 1'
#
loop_
_entity.id
_entity.type
_entity.pdbx_description
1 polymer ?
#
loop_
_entity_poly.entity_id
_entity_poly.type
_entity_poly.pdbx_seq_one_letter_code
_entity_poly.pdbx_strand_id
1 'polypeptide(L)'
;MDAVDTLYANTRNNPIEDIESHLPLRVSRYELREDVCGAGKWRGGLGSIREFTYLKDGGGSIEGKATNTVRGVFRVAQMVTLQA
;
A
#
# COMPACT_ATOMS: atom_id res chain seq x y z
N MET A 1 -4.48 19.40 3.43
CA MET A 1 -4.40 17.95 3.74
C MET A 1 -4.14 17.25 2.42
N ASP A 2 -3.02 16.55 2.32
CA ASP A 2 -2.49 16.15 1.00
C ASP A 2 -2.88 14.75 0.56
N ALA A 3 -3.14 13.83 1.51
CA ALA A 3 -3.61 12.48 1.23
C ALA A 3 -4.67 12.04 2.25
N VAL A 4 -5.65 11.28 1.79
CA VAL A 4 -6.69 10.61 2.59
C VAL A 4 -6.84 9.20 2.03
N ASP A 5 -6.69 8.20 2.88
CA ASP A 5 -7.04 6.83 2.52
C ASP A 5 -8.55 6.65 2.67
N THR A 6 -9.22 6.35 1.55
CA THR A 6 -10.69 6.24 1.52
C THR A 6 -11.17 4.86 1.97
N LEU A 7 -10.33 3.83 1.88
CA LEU A 7 -10.62 2.48 2.36
C LEU A 7 -10.33 2.34 3.86
N TYR A 8 -9.46 3.20 4.39
CA TYR A 8 -9.12 3.36 5.80
C TYR A 8 -9.62 4.70 6.39
N ALA A 9 -10.73 5.24 5.89
CA ALA A 9 -11.17 6.61 6.20
C ALA A 9 -11.51 6.87 7.69
N ASN A 10 -11.87 5.83 8.45
CA ASN A 10 -12.27 5.94 9.86
C ASN A 10 -11.19 5.46 10.84
N THR A 11 -10.01 5.10 10.35
CA THR A 11 -8.93 4.56 11.17
C THR A 11 -7.72 5.47 11.02
N ARG A 12 -7.13 5.88 12.15
CA ARG A 12 -5.87 6.63 12.09
C ARG A 12 -4.83 5.83 11.34
N ASN A 13 -3.96 6.53 10.64
CA ASN A 13 -2.80 5.90 10.04
C ASN A 13 -2.00 5.15 11.11
N ASN A 14 -1.81 3.86 10.93
CA ASN A 14 -1.07 3.03 11.88
C ASN A 14 0.44 3.23 11.68
N PRO A 15 1.23 3.59 12.72
CA PRO A 15 2.68 3.62 12.62
C PRO A 15 3.24 2.28 12.13
N ILE A 16 4.35 2.32 11.40
CA ILE A 16 4.97 1.11 10.84
C ILE A 16 5.46 0.16 11.94
N GLU A 17 5.87 0.71 13.08
CA GLU A 17 6.31 -0.04 14.26
C GLU A 17 5.19 -0.93 14.82
N ASP A 18 3.95 -0.44 14.80
CA ASP A 18 2.78 -1.23 15.23
C ASP A 18 2.48 -2.34 14.23
N ILE A 19 2.60 -2.07 12.93
CA ILE A 19 2.41 -3.07 11.87
C ILE A 19 3.43 -4.21 12.00
N GLU A 20 4.72 -3.87 12.14
CA GLU A 20 5.80 -4.86 12.22
C GLU A 20 5.83 -5.63 13.54
N SER A 21 5.27 -5.07 14.62
CA SER A 21 5.18 -5.77 15.92
C SER A 21 4.02 -6.77 15.97
N HIS A 22 2.93 -6.53 15.25
CA HIS A 22 1.74 -7.38 15.26
C HIS A 22 1.67 -8.36 14.09
N LEU A 23 2.31 -8.06 12.96
CA LEU A 23 2.28 -8.88 11.76
C LEU A 23 3.69 -9.33 11.36
N PRO A 24 3.86 -10.53 10.77
CA PRO A 24 5.14 -11.00 10.24
C PRO A 24 5.47 -10.30 8.90
N LEU A 25 5.39 -8.96 8.89
CA LEU A 25 5.62 -8.10 7.75
C LEU A 25 6.74 -7.11 8.08
N ARG A 26 7.50 -6.73 7.05
CA ARG A 26 8.46 -5.62 7.08
C ARG A 26 8.00 -4.55 6.11
N VAL A 27 7.92 -3.30 6.56
CA VAL A 27 7.61 -2.15 5.71
C VAL A 27 8.91 -1.62 5.11
N SER A 28 9.12 -1.79 3.81
CA SER A 28 10.34 -1.30 3.13
C SER A 28 10.20 0.13 2.62
N ARG A 29 8.96 0.58 2.39
CA ARG A 29 8.67 1.92 1.88
C ARG A 29 7.33 2.39 2.42
N TYR A 30 7.29 3.62 2.89
CA TYR A 30 6.05 4.30 3.18
C TYR A 30 6.16 5.80 2.86
N GLU A 31 5.55 6.23 1.75
CA GLU A 31 5.67 7.61 1.25
C GLU A 31 4.42 8.08 0.52
N LEU A 32 4.37 9.39 0.24
CA LEU A 32 3.37 9.97 -0.63
C LEU A 32 3.77 9.78 -2.10
N ARG A 33 2.77 9.48 -2.92
CA ARG A 33 2.91 9.35 -4.35
C ARG A 33 2.76 10.72 -5.02
N GLU A 34 3.85 11.46 -5.10
CA GLU A 34 3.84 12.86 -5.58
C GLU A 34 3.75 12.97 -7.12
N ASP A 35 4.06 11.91 -7.86
CA ASP A 35 4.05 11.87 -9.32
C ASP A 35 2.64 11.87 -9.93
N VAL A 36 1.60 11.60 -9.12
CA VAL A 36 0.22 11.43 -9.60
C VAL A 36 -0.77 12.11 -8.66
N CYS A 37 -1.55 13.04 -9.21
CA CYS A 37 -2.71 13.62 -8.53
C CYS A 37 -3.84 13.89 -9.54
N GLY A 38 -5.09 13.92 -9.06
CA GLY A 38 -6.24 14.28 -9.91
C GLY A 38 -6.20 15.75 -10.31
N ALA A 39 -6.33 16.05 -11.60
CA ALA A 39 -6.38 17.42 -12.10
C ALA A 39 -7.73 18.09 -11.79
N GLY A 40 -7.71 19.41 -11.52
CA GLY A 40 -8.92 20.19 -11.25
C GLY A 40 -8.60 21.56 -10.64
N LYS A 41 -9.63 22.41 -10.45
CA LYS A 41 -9.50 23.71 -9.76
C LYS A 41 -8.84 23.55 -8.39
N TRP A 42 -9.19 22.46 -7.72
CA TRP A 42 -8.53 21.97 -6.52
C TRP A 42 -7.94 20.63 -6.88
N ARG A 43 -6.60 20.48 -6.79
CA ARG A 43 -5.98 19.19 -7.09
C ARG A 43 -6.58 18.09 -6.20
N GLY A 44 -6.64 16.88 -6.72
CA GLY A 44 -6.93 15.70 -5.93
C GLY A 44 -5.87 15.45 -4.85
N GLY A 45 -6.20 14.58 -3.90
CA GLY A 45 -5.24 14.07 -2.93
C GLY A 45 -4.17 13.20 -3.60
N LEU A 46 -2.98 13.19 -3.03
CA LEU A 46 -1.90 12.27 -3.36
C LEU A 46 -2.26 10.87 -2.87
N GLY A 47 -1.83 9.86 -3.61
CA GLY A 47 -1.83 8.48 -3.14
C GLY A 47 -0.73 8.26 -2.09
N SER A 48 -0.78 7.13 -1.40
CA SER A 48 0.36 6.64 -0.61
C SER A 48 0.90 5.35 -1.19
N ILE A 49 2.20 5.15 -1.08
CA ILE A 49 2.90 3.92 -1.45
C ILE A 49 3.28 3.22 -0.15
N ARG A 50 2.87 1.96 -0.02
CA ARG A 50 3.34 1.06 1.05
C ARG A 50 3.88 -0.21 0.41
N GLU A 51 5.12 -0.54 0.72
CA GLU A 51 5.74 -1.79 0.29
C GLU A 51 5.92 -2.70 1.51
N PHE A 52 5.40 -3.92 1.42
CA PHE A 52 5.45 -4.91 2.47
C PHE A 52 6.20 -6.16 2.00
N THR A 53 7.03 -6.70 2.87
CA THR A 53 7.70 -7.99 2.68
C THR A 53 7.23 -8.97 3.75
N TYR A 54 6.82 -10.17 3.35
CA TYR A 54 6.53 -11.26 4.28
C TYR A 54 7.82 -11.81 4.89
N LEU A 55 7.88 -11.86 6.22
CA LEU A 55 9.01 -12.43 6.96
C LEU A 55 8.83 -13.94 7.24
N LYS A 56 7.63 -14.45 7.01
CA LYS A 56 7.24 -15.86 7.15
C LYS A 56 6.23 -16.20 6.06
N ASP A 57 6.12 -17.49 5.73
CA ASP A 57 5.11 -17.97 4.79
C ASP A 57 3.71 -17.52 5.20
N GLY A 58 2.96 -16.99 4.24
CA GLY A 58 1.64 -16.39 4.48
C GLY A 58 0.97 -15.95 3.18
N GLY A 59 -0.25 -15.46 3.32
CA GLY A 59 -1.05 -14.94 2.22
C GLY A 59 -1.73 -13.64 2.59
N GLY A 60 -2.05 -12.83 1.60
CA GLY A 60 -2.81 -11.59 1.75
C GLY A 60 -3.81 -11.46 0.61
N SER A 61 -4.96 -10.87 0.90
CA SER A 61 -5.91 -10.43 -0.12
C SER A 61 -5.94 -8.91 -0.09
N ILE A 62 -5.94 -8.30 -1.28
CA ILE A 62 -5.99 -6.85 -1.42
C ILE A 62 -7.24 -6.53 -2.23
N GLU A 63 -8.07 -5.63 -1.70
CA GLU A 63 -9.17 -5.05 -2.46
C GLU A 63 -8.74 -3.67 -2.97
N GLY A 64 -8.90 -3.47 -4.29
CA GLY A 64 -8.57 -2.21 -4.92
C GLY A 64 -9.46 -1.98 -6.14
N LYS A 65 -9.99 -0.76 -6.28
CA LYS A 65 -10.66 -0.34 -7.50
C LYS A 65 -9.62 0.19 -8.47
N ALA A 66 -9.32 -0.56 -9.52
CA ALA A 66 -8.49 -0.08 -10.62
C ALA A 66 -9.26 0.98 -11.42
N THR A 67 -9.01 2.26 -11.15
CA THR A 67 -9.36 3.34 -12.08
C THR A 67 -8.20 3.48 -13.08
N ASN A 68 -8.48 3.24 -14.36
CA ASN A 68 -7.52 3.41 -15.45
C ASN A 68 -6.88 4.81 -15.38
N THR A 69 -5.63 4.90 -14.92
CA THR A 69 -4.59 5.91 -15.24
C THR A 69 -3.25 5.55 -14.60
N VAL A 70 -3.16 4.61 -13.65
CA VAL A 70 -1.95 4.52 -12.82
C VAL A 70 -1.40 3.10 -12.70
N ARG A 71 -0.31 2.82 -13.44
CA ARG A 71 0.55 1.66 -13.16
C ARG A 71 1.27 1.91 -11.83
N GLY A 72 0.80 1.29 -10.76
CA GLY A 72 1.57 1.10 -9.53
C GLY A 72 2.36 -0.19 -9.66
N VAL A 73 3.68 -0.12 -9.49
CA VAL A 73 4.48 -1.33 -9.26
C VAL A 73 4.04 -1.88 -7.91
N PHE A 74 3.41 -3.05 -7.89
CA PHE A 74 3.12 -3.80 -6.67
C PHE A 74 4.01 -5.04 -6.69
N ARG A 75 5.15 -5.01 -6.00
CA ARG A 75 5.98 -6.21 -5.85
C ARG A 75 5.51 -7.01 -4.65
N VAL A 76 4.67 -8.00 -4.93
CA VAL A 76 4.64 -9.25 -4.15
C VAL A 76 5.77 -10.12 -4.71
N ALA A 77 6.84 -10.33 -3.94
CA ALA A 77 7.84 -11.33 -4.31
C ALA A 77 7.25 -12.72 -4.01
N GLN A 78 6.73 -13.36 -5.04
CA GLN A 78 6.36 -14.77 -5.01
C GLN A 78 7.63 -15.60 -4.83
N MET A 79 7.77 -16.33 -3.72
CA MET A 79 8.60 -17.54 -3.73
C MET A 79 7.66 -18.70 -4.11
N VAL A 80 7.91 -19.29 -5.27
CA VAL A 80 7.17 -20.44 -5.78
C VAL A 80 7.36 -21.61 -4.82
N THR A 81 6.28 -22.07 -4.19
CA THR A 81 6.23 -23.41 -3.62
C THR A 81 6.20 -24.40 -4.80
N LEU A 82 7.34 -25.01 -5.12
CA LEU A 82 7.32 -26.27 -5.86
C LEU A 82 6.78 -27.32 -4.88
N GLN A 83 5.57 -27.82 -5.14
CA GLN A 83 5.11 -29.06 -4.54
C GLN A 83 6.04 -30.20 -5.00
N ALA A 84 6.57 -30.94 -4.03
CA ALA A 84 6.92 -32.36 -4.14
C ALA A 84 6.54 -33.04 -2.82
#